data_AF-A0A0W1RBT3-F1
#
_entry.id   AF-A0A0W1RBT3-F1
#
_cell.length_a   1.000
_cell.length_b   1.000
_cell.length_c   1.000
_cell.angle_alpha   90.00
_cell.angle_beta   90.00
_cell.angle_gamma   90.00
#
_symmetry.space_group_name_H-M   'P 1'
#
loop_
_entity.id
_entity.type
_entity.pdbx_description
1 polymer ?
#
loop_
_entity_poly.entity_id
_entity_poly.type
_entity_poly.pdbx_seq_one_letter_code
_entity_poly.pdbx_strand_id
1 'polypeptide(L)'
;MHPDSRAVSPVVGVTLLVTIVVLLAVTAGGIFLGIGVEEAAPQVATDTEIEAQYDTEGAIAEYVLVAHEAGATVSREEIRIVVTAGDERVVDPPLVSGTLGAGDELRYDVSGVSLCDTGADAAVVTLYHEPSNKPIAEHRIRIEYDASYTGGDDNRNRGTTLVCS
;
A
#
# COMPACT_ATOMS: atom_id res chain seq x y z
N MET A 1 28.44 -8.31 66.20
CA MET A 1 27.87 -8.11 64.85
C MET A 1 26.37 -8.35 64.96
N HIS A 2 25.53 -7.32 64.98
CA HIS A 2 24.07 -7.49 64.93
C HIS A 2 23.66 -7.48 63.45
N PRO A 3 23.05 -8.55 62.91
CA PRO A 3 22.49 -8.49 61.58
C PRO A 3 21.23 -7.61 61.65
N ASP A 4 21.29 -6.44 61.02
CA ASP A 4 20.13 -5.58 60.79
C ASP A 4 19.15 -6.30 59.87
N SER A 5 18.31 -7.15 60.45
CA SER A 5 17.11 -7.68 59.83
C SER A 5 16.13 -6.53 59.66
N ARG A 6 16.32 -5.75 58.60
CA ARG A 6 15.34 -4.77 58.11
C ARG A 6 14.09 -5.51 57.66
N ALA A 7 13.26 -5.85 58.64
CA ALA A 7 11.91 -6.33 58.45
C ALA A 7 11.12 -5.17 57.84
N VAL A 8 10.82 -5.28 56.55
CA VAL A 8 9.87 -4.40 55.89
C VAL A 8 8.55 -4.48 56.65
N SER A 9 8.10 -3.33 57.16
CA SER A 9 6.83 -3.20 57.87
C SER A 9 5.69 -3.78 57.01
N PRO A 10 4.76 -4.57 57.58
CA PRO A 10 3.64 -5.16 56.85
C PRO A 10 2.88 -4.17 55.96
N VAL A 11 2.84 -2.90 56.35
CA VAL A 11 2.15 -1.81 55.65
C VAL A 11 2.94 -1.32 54.42
N VAL A 12 4.27 -1.34 54.50
CA VAL A 12 5.14 -0.94 53.37
C VAL A 12 5.10 -2.02 52.28
N GLY A 13 4.99 -3.30 52.66
CA GLY A 13 4.79 -4.39 51.70
C GLY A 13 3.46 -4.26 50.94
N VAL A 14 2.37 -3.93 51.64
CA VAL A 14 1.04 -3.79 51.04
C VAL A 14 0.96 -2.59 50.11
N THR A 15 1.49 -1.44 50.51
CA THR A 15 1.48 -0.24 49.65
C THR A 15 2.26 -0.46 48.37
N LEU A 16 3.46 -1.04 48.45
CA LEU A 16 4.26 -1.39 47.28
C LEU A 16 3.51 -2.36 46.33
N LEU A 17 2.88 -3.39 46.89
CA LEU A 17 2.11 -4.36 46.10
C LEU A 17 0.93 -3.69 45.37
N VAL A 18 0.14 -2.89 46.09
CA VAL A 18 -1.03 -2.20 45.52
C VAL A 18 -0.60 -1.23 44.42
N THR A 19 0.49 -0.48 44.61
CA THR A 19 0.98 0.45 43.59
C THR A 19 1.34 -0.25 42.29
N ILE A 20 2.05 -1.38 42.36
CA ILE A 20 2.43 -2.14 41.16
C ILE A 20 1.19 -2.71 40.46
N VAL A 21 0.23 -3.25 41.21
CA VAL A 21 -1.02 -3.79 40.63
C VAL A 21 -1.84 -2.68 39.95
N VAL A 22 -1.94 -1.50 40.56
CA VAL A 22 -2.63 -0.35 39.96
C VAL A 22 -1.91 0.09 38.68
N LEU A 23 -0.58 0.15 38.68
CA LEU A 23 0.20 0.48 37.48
C LEU A 23 -0.03 -0.55 36.37
N LEU A 24 -0.01 -1.84 36.70
CA LEU A 24 -0.28 -2.93 35.75
C LEU A 24 -1.71 -2.88 35.21
N ALA A 25 -2.69 -2.56 36.07
CA ALA A 25 -4.09 -2.45 35.67
C ALA A 25 -4.33 -1.24 34.74
N VAL A 26 -3.69 -0.10 35.00
CA VAL A 26 -3.78 1.09 34.15
C VAL A 26 -3.08 0.88 32.81
N THR A 27 -1.89 0.27 32.82
CA THR A 27 -1.14 -0.01 31.59
C THR A 27 -1.81 -1.06 30.72
N ALA A 28 -2.28 -2.17 31.31
CA ALA A 28 -3.05 -3.16 30.59
C ALA A 28 -4.42 -2.60 30.14
N GLY A 29 -5.14 -1.90 31.02
CA GLY A 29 -6.45 -1.30 30.71
C GLY A 29 -6.38 -0.21 29.64
N GLY A 30 -5.30 0.58 29.61
CA GLY A 30 -5.07 1.60 28.59
C GLY A 30 -4.85 1.03 27.19
N ILE A 31 -4.26 -0.17 27.08
CA ILE A 31 -4.09 -0.85 25.79
C ILE A 31 -5.45 -1.31 25.26
N PHE A 32 -6.36 -1.80 26.11
CA PHE A 32 -7.69 -2.25 25.67
C PHE A 32 -8.69 -1.12 25.39
N LEU A 33 -8.57 0.02 26.08
CA LEU A 33 -9.46 1.18 25.87
C LEU A 33 -8.95 2.17 24.80
N GLY A 34 -7.69 2.05 24.38
CA GLY A 34 -7.04 2.97 23.44
C GLY A 34 -6.81 2.42 22.03
N ILE A 35 -7.10 1.15 21.78
CA ILE A 35 -7.05 0.60 20.43
C ILE A 35 -8.43 0.75 19.79
N GLY A 36 -8.58 1.76 18.93
CA GLY A 36 -9.41 1.53 17.76
C GLY A 36 -8.88 0.24 17.12
N VAL A 37 -9.77 -0.69 16.77
CA VAL A 37 -9.39 -1.80 15.91
C VAL A 37 -8.83 -1.17 14.63
N GLU A 38 -7.51 -0.97 14.57
CA GLU A 38 -6.86 -0.61 13.33
C GLU A 38 -7.06 -1.83 12.44
N GLU A 39 -8.00 -1.71 11.51
CA GLU A 39 -8.25 -2.75 10.52
C GLU A 39 -6.90 -3.02 9.83
N ALA A 40 -6.38 -4.23 10.00
CA ALA A 40 -5.13 -4.61 9.37
C ALA A 40 -5.38 -4.72 7.87
N ALA A 41 -4.56 -4.05 7.07
CA ALA A 41 -4.63 -4.20 5.62
C ALA A 41 -4.19 -5.62 5.22
N PRO A 42 -4.88 -6.25 4.24
CA PRO A 42 -4.49 -7.56 3.75
C PRO A 42 -3.07 -7.52 3.18
N GLN A 43 -2.32 -8.60 3.36
CA GLN A 43 -1.00 -8.75 2.76
C GLN A 43 -1.16 -9.37 1.37
N VAL A 44 -0.83 -8.61 0.34
CA VAL A 44 -0.97 -9.00 -1.07
C VAL A 44 0.34 -8.71 -1.79
N ALA A 45 0.79 -9.67 -2.59
CA ALA A 45 1.83 -9.45 -3.58
C ALA A 45 1.15 -9.11 -4.89
N THR A 46 1.40 -7.91 -5.41
CA THR A 46 0.94 -7.48 -6.73
C THR A 46 2.12 -7.13 -7.61
N ASP A 47 1.92 -7.22 -8.92
CA ASP A 47 2.77 -6.62 -9.93
C ASP A 47 1.97 -5.53 -10.66
N THR A 48 2.64 -4.52 -11.21
CA THR A 48 1.95 -3.41 -11.89
C THR A 48 2.70 -2.97 -13.12
N GLU A 49 1.98 -2.81 -14.22
CA GLU A 49 2.47 -2.42 -15.54
C GLU A 49 1.64 -1.26 -16.10
N ILE A 50 2.25 -0.42 -16.94
CA ILE A 50 1.52 0.57 -17.75
C ILE A 50 1.59 0.14 -19.21
N GLU A 51 0.43 -0.02 -19.84
CA GLU A 51 0.27 -0.27 -21.27
C GLU A 51 -0.30 1.00 -21.92
N ALA A 52 0.45 1.61 -22.83
CA ALA A 52 -0.04 2.72 -23.64
C ALA A 52 -0.37 2.23 -25.06
N GLN A 53 -1.57 2.57 -25.54
CA GLN A 53 -1.98 2.37 -26.93
C GLN A 53 -1.77 3.67 -27.71
N TYR A 54 -1.05 3.57 -28.84
CA TYR A 54 -0.71 4.70 -29.70
C TYR A 54 -1.42 4.55 -31.05
N ASP A 55 -1.93 5.66 -31.59
CA ASP A 55 -2.32 5.82 -33.00
C ASP A 55 -1.28 6.71 -33.71
N THR A 56 -1.44 6.86 -35.02
CA THR A 56 -0.66 7.69 -35.94
C THR A 56 -0.51 9.16 -35.51
N GLU A 57 -1.32 9.65 -34.56
CA GLU A 57 -1.27 11.01 -34.00
C GLU A 57 -0.73 11.09 -32.55
N GLY A 58 -0.41 9.95 -31.90
CA GLY A 58 0.07 9.90 -30.50
C GLY A 58 -0.65 8.86 -29.63
N ALA A 59 -0.41 8.87 -28.31
CA ALA A 59 -1.09 7.98 -27.36
C ALA A 59 -2.61 8.27 -27.32
N ILE A 60 -3.44 7.27 -27.58
CA ILE A 60 -4.91 7.37 -27.58
C ILE A 60 -5.54 6.84 -26.30
N ALA A 61 -4.85 5.95 -25.59
CA ALA A 61 -5.29 5.41 -24.30
C ALA A 61 -4.10 4.89 -23.49
N GLU A 62 -4.07 5.19 -22.19
CA GLU A 62 -3.08 4.64 -21.26
C GLU A 62 -3.81 3.80 -20.21
N TYR A 63 -3.28 2.61 -19.95
CA TYR A 63 -3.86 1.66 -19.00
C TYR A 63 -2.83 1.26 -17.95
N VAL A 64 -3.25 1.21 -16.69
CA VAL A 64 -2.50 0.56 -15.62
C VAL A 64 -3.05 -0.84 -15.42
N LEU A 65 -2.21 -1.85 -15.62
CA LEU A 65 -2.52 -3.23 -15.32
C LEU A 65 -1.95 -3.57 -13.94
N VAL A 66 -2.79 -4.12 -13.06
CA VAL A 66 -2.37 -4.62 -11.75
C VAL A 66 -2.67 -6.10 -11.69
N ALA A 67 -1.62 -6.92 -11.64
CA ALA A 67 -1.72 -8.36 -11.47
C ALA A 67 -1.60 -8.73 -10.00
N HIS A 68 -2.50 -9.59 -9.51
CA HIS A 68 -2.39 -10.16 -8.17
C HIS A 68 -1.58 -11.45 -8.25
N GLU A 69 -0.33 -11.40 -7.81
CA GLU A 69 0.61 -12.54 -7.87
C GLU A 69 0.31 -13.58 -6.79
N ALA A 70 0.18 -13.14 -5.53
CA ALA A 70 0.03 -14.04 -4.38
C ALA A 70 -0.53 -13.30 -3.14
N GLY A 71 -0.93 -14.06 -2.12
CA GLY A 71 -1.38 -13.49 -0.84
C GLY A 71 -2.88 -13.63 -0.61
N ALA A 72 -3.43 -12.74 0.21
CA ALA A 72 -4.84 -12.75 0.57
C ALA A 72 -5.71 -12.25 -0.57
N THR A 73 -6.83 -12.92 -0.84
CA THR A 73 -7.86 -12.42 -1.73
C THR A 73 -8.48 -11.15 -1.16
N VAL A 74 -8.64 -10.12 -1.98
CA VAL A 74 -9.20 -8.82 -1.56
C VAL A 74 -10.45 -8.51 -2.39
N SER A 75 -11.46 -7.89 -1.78
CA SER A 75 -12.63 -7.42 -2.52
C SER A 75 -12.22 -6.25 -3.41
N ARG A 76 -12.64 -6.28 -4.68
CA ARG A 76 -12.31 -5.17 -5.61
C ARG A 76 -12.93 -3.88 -5.09
N GLU A 77 -14.11 -3.93 -4.48
CA GLU A 77 -14.82 -2.80 -3.90
C GLU A 77 -14.12 -2.17 -2.67
N GLU A 78 -13.09 -2.82 -2.14
CA GLU A 78 -12.31 -2.33 -1.00
C GLU A 78 -10.92 -1.82 -1.43
N ILE A 79 -10.65 -1.78 -2.73
CA ILE A 79 -9.37 -1.30 -3.27
C ILE A 79 -9.58 0.07 -3.93
N ARG A 80 -8.71 1.01 -3.60
CA ARG A 80 -8.63 2.28 -4.32
C ARG A 80 -7.26 2.40 -4.95
N ILE A 81 -7.22 2.68 -6.25
CA ILE A 81 -5.97 2.91 -6.97
C ILE A 81 -5.71 4.40 -7.08
N VAL A 82 -4.46 4.75 -6.84
CA VAL A 82 -3.95 6.10 -6.95
C VAL A 82 -2.73 6.05 -7.84
N VAL A 83 -2.74 6.82 -8.91
CA VAL A 83 -1.59 7.00 -9.79
C VAL A 83 -1.10 8.43 -9.64
N THR A 84 0.19 8.61 -9.39
CA THR A 84 0.81 9.93 -9.23
C THR A 84 2.06 10.03 -10.09
N ALA A 85 2.15 11.07 -10.93
CA ALA A 85 3.31 11.36 -11.75
C ALA A 85 3.57 12.87 -11.70
N GLY A 86 4.70 13.27 -11.11
CA GLY A 86 4.98 14.68 -10.85
C GLY A 86 3.90 15.31 -9.96
N ASP A 87 3.28 16.40 -10.44
CA ASP A 87 2.16 17.09 -9.77
C ASP A 87 0.78 16.54 -10.18
N GLU A 88 0.70 15.66 -11.17
CA GLU A 88 -0.54 15.04 -11.63
C GLU A 88 -0.91 13.84 -10.74
N ARG A 89 -2.21 13.73 -10.44
CA ARG A 89 -2.75 12.67 -9.59
C ARG A 89 -4.10 12.20 -10.12
N VAL A 90 -4.16 10.94 -10.51
CA VAL A 90 -5.42 10.25 -10.76
C VAL A 90 -5.80 9.43 -9.56
N VAL A 91 -7.05 9.59 -9.14
CA VAL A 91 -7.70 8.71 -8.19
C VAL A 91 -8.92 8.17 -8.89
N ASP A 92 -8.95 6.86 -9.14
CA ASP A 92 -10.08 6.24 -9.80
C ASP A 92 -10.82 5.29 -8.83
N PRO A 93 -12.11 5.59 -8.56
CA PRO A 93 -13.10 4.53 -8.37
C PRO A 93 -14.37 4.77 -9.20
N PRO A 94 -15.12 3.71 -9.61
CA PRO A 94 -15.39 2.52 -8.79
C PRO A 94 -15.15 1.16 -9.46
N LEU A 95 -14.72 0.20 -8.65
CA LEU A 95 -14.44 -1.16 -9.07
C LEU A 95 -15.69 -1.98 -9.36
N VAL A 96 -15.57 -2.81 -10.39
CA VAL A 96 -16.51 -3.88 -10.75
C VAL A 96 -16.61 -4.85 -9.57
N SER A 97 -17.82 -5.30 -9.27
CA SER A 97 -18.01 -6.22 -8.16
C SER A 97 -17.26 -7.53 -8.36
N GLY A 98 -16.71 -8.06 -7.27
CA GLY A 98 -15.95 -9.30 -7.30
C GLY A 98 -14.73 -9.31 -6.39
N THR A 99 -14.02 -10.42 -6.43
CA THR A 99 -12.78 -10.60 -5.68
C THR A 99 -11.58 -10.50 -6.61
N LEU A 100 -10.44 -10.10 -6.05
CA LEU A 100 -9.14 -10.15 -6.68
C LEU A 100 -8.32 -11.22 -5.95
N GLY A 101 -8.13 -12.36 -6.59
CA GLY A 101 -7.31 -13.47 -6.11
C GLY A 101 -6.03 -13.63 -6.91
N ALA A 102 -5.18 -14.57 -6.47
CA ALA A 102 -3.93 -14.88 -7.17
C ALA A 102 -4.19 -15.33 -8.62
N GLY A 103 -3.51 -14.69 -9.56
CA GLY A 103 -3.66 -14.88 -11.01
C GLY A 103 -4.68 -13.96 -11.67
N ASP A 104 -5.43 -13.15 -10.91
CA ASP A 104 -6.34 -12.16 -11.47
C ASP A 104 -5.59 -10.87 -11.85
N GLU A 105 -6.11 -10.18 -12.86
CA GLU A 105 -5.60 -8.89 -13.32
C GLU A 105 -6.71 -7.84 -13.33
N LEU A 106 -6.34 -6.61 -13.00
CA LEU A 106 -7.17 -5.42 -13.10
C LEU A 106 -6.59 -4.46 -14.11
N ARG A 107 -7.44 -3.90 -14.96
CA ARG A 107 -7.06 -2.90 -15.95
C ARG A 107 -7.79 -1.60 -15.64
N TYR A 108 -7.02 -0.54 -15.42
CA TYR A 108 -7.53 0.79 -15.13
C TYR A 108 -7.19 1.74 -16.26
N ASP A 109 -8.17 2.53 -16.68
CA ASP A 109 -7.98 3.55 -17.69
C ASP A 109 -7.43 4.82 -17.01
N VAL A 110 -6.24 5.23 -17.42
CA VAL A 110 -5.57 6.44 -16.94
C VAL A 110 -5.39 7.47 -18.05
N SER A 111 -6.08 7.32 -19.18
CA SER A 111 -6.05 8.27 -20.30
C SER A 111 -6.46 9.71 -19.94
N GLY A 112 -7.10 9.89 -18.77
CA GLY A 112 -7.41 11.21 -18.22
C GLY A 112 -6.19 12.01 -17.73
N VAL A 113 -5.02 11.37 -17.58
CA VAL A 113 -3.74 12.04 -17.38
C VAL A 113 -2.78 11.68 -18.49
N SER A 114 -2.07 12.67 -18.99
CA SER A 114 -0.91 12.41 -19.83
C SER A 114 0.28 12.20 -18.92
N LEU A 115 0.59 10.95 -18.59
CA LEU A 115 1.76 10.62 -17.76
C LEU A 115 3.05 11.12 -18.42
N CYS A 116 3.08 11.11 -19.76
CA CYS A 116 4.18 11.63 -20.56
C CYS A 116 4.33 13.16 -20.47
N ASP A 117 3.25 13.94 -20.40
CA ASP A 117 3.37 15.40 -20.36
C ASP A 117 3.69 15.97 -18.96
N THR A 118 3.75 15.13 -17.94
CA THR A 118 4.03 15.57 -16.55
C THR A 118 5.46 16.07 -16.33
N GLY A 119 6.40 15.69 -17.21
CA GLY A 119 7.83 15.94 -17.02
C GLY A 119 8.45 15.17 -15.85
N ALA A 120 7.75 14.15 -15.33
CA ALA A 120 8.24 13.31 -14.25
C ALA A 120 9.09 12.15 -14.78
N ASP A 121 10.12 11.75 -14.03
CA ASP A 121 10.96 10.58 -14.37
C ASP A 121 10.30 9.24 -14.00
N ALA A 122 9.19 9.27 -13.26
CA ALA A 122 8.47 8.09 -12.81
C ALA A 122 7.01 8.37 -12.46
N ALA A 123 6.15 7.38 -12.72
CA ALA A 123 4.81 7.26 -12.17
C ALA A 123 4.82 6.30 -10.97
N VAL A 124 4.08 6.64 -9.92
CA VAL A 124 3.88 5.81 -8.73
C VAL A 124 2.44 5.36 -8.70
N VAL A 125 2.23 4.04 -8.72
CA VAL A 125 0.92 3.42 -8.57
C VAL A 125 0.82 2.87 -7.16
N THR A 126 -0.13 3.37 -6.38
CA THR A 126 -0.38 2.94 -5.01
C THR A 126 -1.79 2.37 -4.89
N LEU A 127 -1.88 1.14 -4.40
CA LEU A 127 -3.14 0.51 -4.05
C LEU A 127 -3.41 0.73 -2.56
N TYR A 128 -4.59 1.23 -2.24
CA TYR A 128 -5.07 1.43 -0.88
C TYR A 128 -6.20 0.46 -0.56
N HIS A 129 -6.16 -0.14 0.62
CA HIS A 129 -7.29 -0.89 1.18
C HIS A 129 -8.20 0.09 1.93
N GLU A 130 -9.36 0.39 1.35
CA GLU A 130 -10.29 1.43 1.81
C GLU A 130 -10.72 1.29 3.27
N PRO A 131 -11.10 0.10 3.80
CA PRO A 131 -11.48 -0.06 5.20
C PRO A 131 -10.38 0.36 6.18
N SER A 132 -9.12 0.08 5.83
CA SER A 132 -7.95 0.44 6.65
C SER A 132 -7.31 1.77 6.28
N ASN A 133 -7.64 2.33 5.11
CA ASN A 133 -6.95 3.43 4.43
C ASN A 133 -5.41 3.30 4.36
N LYS A 134 -4.89 2.06 4.37
CA LYS A 134 -3.45 1.75 4.31
C LYS A 134 -3.05 1.29 2.91
N PRO A 135 -1.83 1.63 2.45
CA PRO A 135 -1.32 1.10 1.19
C PRO A 135 -1.08 -0.41 1.33
N ILE A 136 -1.58 -1.19 0.38
CA ILE A 136 -1.34 -2.64 0.28
C ILE A 136 -0.23 -2.98 -0.72
N ALA A 137 -0.05 -2.13 -1.73
CA ALA A 137 1.02 -2.23 -2.70
C ALA A 137 1.40 -0.85 -3.23
N GLU A 138 2.68 -0.69 -3.55
CA GLU A 138 3.21 0.51 -4.21
C GLU A 138 4.23 0.07 -5.25
N HIS A 139 4.03 0.53 -6.48
CA HIS A 139 4.88 0.23 -7.62
C HIS A 139 5.34 1.52 -8.27
N ARG A 140 6.64 1.57 -8.59
CA ARG A 140 7.27 2.72 -9.25
C ARG A 140 7.63 2.32 -10.67
N ILE A 141 7.06 3.01 -11.64
CA ILE A 141 7.27 2.79 -13.06
C ILE A 141 8.07 3.97 -13.58
N ARG A 142 9.23 3.71 -14.21
CA ARG A 142 10.06 4.77 -14.79
C ARG A 142 9.41 5.31 -16.06
N ILE A 143 9.56 6.60 -16.31
CA ILE A 143 9.13 7.25 -17.53
C ILE A 143 10.39 7.62 -18.31
N GLU A 144 10.53 7.10 -19.53
CA GLU A 144 11.64 7.39 -20.43
C GLU A 144 11.15 8.18 -21.63
N TYR A 145 11.79 9.33 -21.88
CA TYR A 145 11.52 10.22 -23.01
C TYR A 145 12.46 9.93 -24.18
N ASP A 146 11.96 9.99 -25.41
CA ASP A 146 12.72 9.80 -26.66
C ASP A 146 13.40 8.41 -26.79
N ALA A 147 12.98 7.42 -26.00
CA ALA A 147 13.45 6.05 -26.16
C ALA A 147 12.68 5.39 -27.31
N SER A 148 13.37 4.84 -28.30
CA SER A 148 12.72 3.97 -29.29
C SER A 148 12.18 2.75 -28.55
N TYR A 149 10.86 2.48 -28.63
CA TYR A 149 10.28 1.21 -28.16
C TYR A 149 10.96 0.05 -28.90
N THR A 150 12.02 -0.50 -28.31
CA THR A 150 12.59 -1.76 -28.76
C THR A 150 11.70 -2.84 -28.16
N GLY A 151 10.61 -3.16 -28.86
CA GLY A 151 9.84 -4.38 -28.64
C GLY A 151 10.77 -5.57 -28.78
N GLY A 152 11.46 -5.89 -27.70
CA GLY A 152 12.39 -6.99 -27.59
C GLY A 152 11.72 -8.06 -26.75
N ASP A 153 11.53 -9.23 -27.36
CA ASP A 153 11.11 -10.49 -26.75
C ASP A 153 12.08 -10.96 -25.64
N ASP A 154 12.30 -10.16 -24.59
CA ASP A 154 12.91 -10.63 -23.35
C ASP A 154 11.82 -10.69 -22.28
N ASN A 155 11.39 -11.91 -22.01
CA ASN A 155 10.41 -12.28 -21.00
C ASN A 155 10.94 -12.03 -19.55
N ARG A 156 11.87 -11.08 -19.39
CA ARG A 156 12.59 -10.71 -18.17
C ARG A 156 12.52 -9.21 -17.85
N ASN A 157 11.94 -8.38 -18.72
CA ASN A 157 11.81 -6.95 -18.50
C ASN A 157 10.39 -6.44 -18.81
N ARG A 158 9.38 -7.20 -18.37
CA ARG A 158 7.97 -6.79 -18.43
C ARG A 158 7.70 -5.85 -17.24
N GLY A 159 7.06 -4.71 -17.47
CA GLY A 159 6.32 -4.00 -16.40
C GLY A 159 6.90 -2.76 -15.70
N THR A 160 8.13 -2.27 -15.94
CA THR A 160 8.68 -1.16 -15.09
C THR A 160 9.10 0.11 -15.81
N THR A 161 8.82 0.25 -17.10
CA THR A 161 9.20 1.44 -17.88
C THR A 161 8.12 1.81 -18.89
N LEU A 162 7.56 3.01 -18.73
CA LEU A 162 6.72 3.69 -19.69
C LEU A 162 7.62 4.48 -20.65
N VAL A 163 7.43 4.30 -21.95
CA VAL A 163 8.19 5.00 -22.99
C VAL A 163 7.32 6.06 -23.63
N CYS A 164 7.73 7.32 -23.54
CA CYS A 164 7.04 8.46 -24.11
C CYS A 164 7.73 8.88 -25.42
N SER A 165 6.94 8.97 -26.49
CA SER A 165 7.37 9.33 -27.85
C SER A 165 7.09 10.78 -28.19
#